data_AF-A0A9N9KGP4-F1
#
_entry.id   AF-A0A9N9KGP4-F1
#
_cell.length_a   1.000
_cell.length_b   1.000
_cell.length_c   1.000
_cell.angle_alpha   90.00
_cell.angle_beta   90.00
_cell.angle_gamma   90.00
#
_symmetry.space_group_name_H-M   'P 1'
#
loop_
_entity.id
_entity.type
_entity.pdbx_description
1 polymer ?
#
loop_
_entity_poly.entity_id
_entity_poly.type
_entity_poly.pdbx_seq_one_letter_code
_entity_poly.pdbx_strand_id
1 'polypeptide(L)'
;CDELDAPKEEIITTIQPKLTNKKLQLPNLPSILSTAINLSYLKKAAPKHESVWKDKHDKARKYLSDQIGDEDAEKELLDCADDYVIDNCIKKVIKDKKRIAVATVQESATPEKCDDIVSKQNNDGSFEVSETICKEIDVPVTNVVTEVKKCTQNPKLRSPKSEPWWKTALATSYLNIAAPHHKKQWEDKHDKARKYLSDQIGDADAEKELLDCTDKYIIENITKKVDKDHKKEAAIAVVQESASPDKHKEIVSKQKDDGSIEIDDSVCKELHAPKEEIIDTIKENITNPKLKLPEFSSSLATAINLSYLKNAADKYKGDWVDNYNKARDYLSKQIGDADAEKELLDCADEYVVDKTTDKVIKEKKRD
;
A
#
# COMPACT_ATOMS: atom_id res chain seq x y z
N CYS A 1 2.98 -1.87 -29.80
CA CYS A 1 3.30 -2.64 -28.57
C CYS A 1 2.77 -1.79 -27.44
N ASP A 2 1.45 -1.72 -27.34
CA ASP A 2 0.76 -0.78 -26.45
C ASP A 2 1.01 -1.12 -24.98
N GLU A 3 1.55 -2.31 -24.76
CA GLU A 3 1.93 -2.82 -23.45
C GLU A 3 3.22 -2.23 -22.87
N LEU A 4 4.08 -1.60 -23.67
CA LEU A 4 5.30 -0.93 -23.18
C LEU A 4 5.11 0.57 -22.93
N ASP A 5 3.90 1.10 -23.14
CA ASP A 5 3.51 2.51 -22.90
C ASP A 5 4.51 3.54 -23.48
N ALA A 6 5.10 3.22 -24.64
CA ALA A 6 6.07 4.05 -25.34
C ALA A 6 5.78 4.06 -26.86
N PRO A 7 5.75 5.23 -27.53
CA PRO A 7 5.70 5.34 -28.99
C PRO A 7 6.88 4.60 -29.62
N LYS A 8 6.67 4.01 -30.80
CA LYS A 8 7.70 3.24 -31.51
C LYS A 8 8.96 4.06 -31.78
N GLU A 9 8.78 5.35 -32.05
CA GLU A 9 9.84 6.33 -32.31
C GLU A 9 10.69 6.58 -31.06
N GLU A 10 10.08 6.64 -29.87
CA GLU A 10 10.75 6.85 -28.59
C GLU A 10 11.63 5.64 -28.21
N ILE A 11 11.17 4.43 -28.54
CA ILE A 11 11.93 3.20 -28.29
C ILE A 11 13.25 3.23 -29.08
N ILE A 12 13.20 3.63 -30.34
CA ILE A 12 14.38 3.69 -31.22
C ILE A 12 15.38 4.72 -30.69
N THR A 13 14.92 5.93 -30.35
CA THR A 13 15.79 6.98 -29.83
C THR A 13 16.41 6.65 -28.47
N THR A 14 15.78 5.77 -27.69
CA THR A 14 16.27 5.35 -26.37
C THR A 14 17.33 4.27 -26.45
N ILE A 15 17.16 3.28 -27.34
CA ILE A 15 18.06 2.12 -27.42
C ILE A 15 19.24 2.41 -28.34
N GLN A 16 19.03 3.09 -29.47
CA GLN A 16 20.07 3.30 -30.48
C GLN A 16 21.38 3.92 -29.92
N PRO A 17 21.35 4.92 -29.01
CA PRO A 17 22.58 5.48 -28.43
C PRO A 17 23.34 4.52 -27.51
N LYS A 18 22.70 3.44 -27.04
CA LYS A 18 23.31 2.44 -26.16
C LYS A 18 24.06 1.34 -26.92
N LEU A 19 23.84 1.24 -28.22
CA LEU A 19 24.50 0.26 -29.09
C LEU A 19 25.91 0.77 -29.46
N THR A 20 26.93 0.01 -29.11
CA THR A 20 28.34 0.35 -29.28
C THR A 20 29.00 -0.42 -30.43
N ASN A 21 28.48 -1.59 -30.81
CA ASN A 21 29.00 -2.34 -31.93
C ASN A 21 28.71 -1.64 -33.26
N LYS A 22 29.77 -1.34 -34.02
CA LYS A 22 29.68 -0.66 -35.32
C LYS A 22 28.86 -1.45 -36.35
N LYS A 23 28.75 -2.77 -36.20
CA LYS A 23 27.91 -3.64 -37.04
C LYS A 23 26.42 -3.37 -36.89
N LEU A 24 25.99 -2.67 -35.85
CA LEU A 24 24.60 -2.24 -35.64
C LEU A 24 24.29 -0.86 -36.27
N GLN A 25 25.25 -0.19 -36.92
CA GLN A 25 25.02 1.05 -37.67
C GLN A 25 24.41 0.78 -39.06
N LEU A 26 23.31 0.01 -39.09
CA LEU A 26 22.68 -0.45 -40.31
C LEU A 26 21.54 0.50 -40.76
N PRO A 27 21.32 0.67 -42.08
CA PRO A 27 20.21 1.47 -42.60
C PRO A 27 18.83 0.95 -42.16
N ASN A 28 18.71 -0.34 -41.89
CA ASN A 28 17.49 -1.02 -41.46
C ASN A 28 17.43 -1.28 -39.94
N LEU A 29 18.31 -0.64 -39.14
CA LEU A 29 18.35 -0.77 -37.69
C LEU A 29 16.97 -0.61 -37.01
N PRO A 30 16.09 0.33 -37.41
CA PRO A 30 14.76 0.44 -36.80
C PRO A 30 13.91 -0.86 -36.89
N SER A 31 14.00 -1.57 -38.02
CA SER A 31 13.28 -2.84 -38.21
C SER A 31 13.91 -3.97 -37.39
N ILE A 32 15.24 -4.05 -37.40
CA ILE A 32 16.03 -5.00 -36.62
C ILE A 32 15.75 -4.83 -35.12
N LEU A 33 15.79 -3.59 -34.64
CA LEU A 33 15.50 -3.23 -33.26
C LEU A 33 14.06 -3.56 -32.87
N SER A 34 13.08 -3.22 -33.71
CA SER A 34 11.67 -3.57 -33.48
C SER A 34 11.47 -5.08 -33.34
N THR A 35 12.17 -5.88 -34.13
CA THR A 35 12.14 -7.34 -34.03
C THR A 35 12.76 -7.82 -32.72
N ALA A 36 13.94 -7.31 -32.36
CA ALA A 36 14.61 -7.64 -31.10
C ALA A 36 13.71 -7.35 -29.88
N ILE A 37 13.07 -6.18 -29.82
CA ILE A 37 12.15 -5.81 -28.73
C ILE A 37 10.96 -6.78 -28.64
N ASN A 38 10.37 -7.16 -29.77
CA ASN A 38 9.25 -8.11 -29.76
C ASN A 38 9.69 -9.49 -29.25
N LEU A 39 10.88 -9.96 -29.62
CA LEU A 39 11.43 -11.22 -29.10
C LEU A 39 11.69 -11.13 -27.59
N SER A 40 12.31 -10.06 -27.14
CA SER A 40 12.54 -9.76 -25.72
C SER A 40 11.22 -9.72 -24.94
N TYR A 41 10.19 -9.06 -25.47
CA TYR A 41 8.87 -9.02 -24.85
C TYR A 41 8.26 -10.42 -24.69
N LEU A 42 8.21 -11.21 -25.76
CA LEU A 42 7.66 -12.57 -25.71
C LEU A 42 8.39 -13.43 -24.67
N LYS A 43 9.72 -13.37 -24.67
CA LYS A 43 10.57 -14.16 -23.77
C LYS A 43 10.45 -13.72 -22.31
N LYS A 44 10.39 -12.43 -22.04
CA LYS A 44 10.44 -11.87 -20.66
C LYS A 44 9.06 -11.68 -20.04
N ALA A 45 8.08 -11.20 -20.82
CA ALA A 45 6.76 -10.85 -20.32
C ALA A 45 5.72 -11.97 -20.52
N ALA A 46 5.88 -12.83 -21.53
CA ALA A 46 4.92 -13.89 -21.86
C ALA A 46 5.49 -15.33 -21.85
N PRO A 47 6.38 -15.73 -20.93
CA PRO A 47 7.01 -17.06 -20.96
C PRO A 47 5.99 -18.20 -20.76
N LYS A 48 4.92 -17.95 -20.01
CA LYS A 48 3.85 -18.95 -19.78
C LYS A 48 3.08 -19.33 -21.04
N HIS A 49 3.21 -18.54 -22.11
CA HIS A 49 2.54 -18.74 -23.39
C HIS A 49 3.53 -19.12 -24.50
N GLU A 50 4.71 -19.63 -24.16
CA GLU A 50 5.76 -19.99 -25.12
C GLU A 50 5.24 -20.87 -26.26
N SER A 51 4.41 -21.86 -25.97
CA SER A 51 3.82 -22.75 -26.98
C SER A 51 3.05 -22.02 -28.08
N VAL A 52 2.56 -20.79 -27.83
CA VAL A 52 1.81 -19.98 -28.78
C VAL A 52 2.72 -19.20 -29.73
N TRP A 53 3.93 -18.83 -29.28
CA TRP A 53 4.80 -17.91 -30.01
C TRP A 53 6.15 -18.48 -30.43
N LYS A 54 6.56 -19.66 -29.93
CA LYS A 54 7.88 -20.26 -30.15
C LYS A 54 8.31 -20.34 -31.62
N ASP A 55 7.48 -20.93 -32.47
CA ASP A 55 7.80 -21.09 -33.90
C ASP A 55 8.02 -19.75 -34.61
N LYS A 56 7.27 -18.72 -34.22
CA LYS A 56 7.40 -17.36 -34.78
C LYS A 56 8.64 -16.66 -34.23
N HIS A 57 8.92 -16.85 -32.94
CA HIS A 57 10.11 -16.34 -32.28
C HIS A 57 11.38 -16.91 -32.92
N ASP A 58 11.45 -18.21 -33.17
CA ASP A 58 12.64 -18.85 -33.76
C ASP A 58 12.91 -18.39 -35.20
N LYS A 59 11.85 -18.18 -35.99
CA LYS A 59 11.96 -17.58 -37.33
C LYS A 59 12.48 -16.14 -37.29
N ALA A 60 11.96 -15.34 -36.37
CA ALA A 60 12.38 -13.96 -36.20
C ALA A 60 13.80 -13.87 -35.61
N ARG A 61 14.21 -14.81 -34.76
CA ARG A 61 15.59 -14.95 -34.27
C ARG A 61 16.54 -15.24 -35.43
N LYS A 62 16.20 -16.20 -36.29
CA LYS A 62 16.96 -16.50 -37.51
C LYS A 62 17.08 -15.28 -38.43
N TYR A 63 16.00 -14.54 -38.62
CA TYR A 63 16.02 -13.29 -39.38
C TYR A 63 17.04 -12.28 -38.79
N LEU A 64 17.10 -12.11 -37.47
CA LEU A 64 18.10 -11.22 -36.85
C LEU A 64 19.53 -11.68 -37.14
N SER A 65 19.82 -12.98 -36.97
CA SER A 65 21.14 -13.54 -37.28
C SER A 65 21.52 -13.32 -38.74
N ASP A 66 20.59 -13.52 -39.67
CA ASP A 66 20.80 -13.33 -41.11
C ASP A 66 21.04 -11.83 -41.47
N GLN A 67 20.38 -10.89 -40.77
CA GLN A 67 20.53 -9.46 -41.03
C GLN A 67 21.80 -8.86 -40.43
N ILE A 68 22.20 -9.31 -39.25
CA ILE A 68 23.33 -8.74 -38.49
C ILE A 68 24.64 -9.41 -38.91
N GLY A 69 24.63 -10.73 -39.07
CA GLY A 69 25.81 -11.51 -39.50
C GLY A 69 27.00 -11.46 -38.54
N ASP A 70 26.78 -11.03 -37.30
CA ASP A 70 27.79 -10.85 -36.25
C ASP A 70 27.16 -11.23 -34.90
N GLU A 71 27.65 -12.30 -34.29
CA GLU A 71 27.07 -12.87 -33.06
C GLU A 71 27.16 -11.89 -31.88
N ASP A 72 28.26 -11.14 -31.78
CA ASP A 72 28.48 -10.17 -30.70
C ASP A 72 27.52 -8.97 -30.83
N ALA A 73 27.31 -8.45 -32.04
CA ALA A 73 26.31 -7.42 -32.32
C ALA A 73 24.88 -7.90 -32.06
N GLU A 74 24.54 -9.13 -32.48
CA GLU A 74 23.22 -9.70 -32.24
C GLU A 74 22.94 -9.87 -30.75
N LYS A 75 23.96 -10.26 -29.98
CA LYS A 75 23.88 -10.37 -28.53
C LYS A 75 23.70 -9.00 -27.88
N GLU A 76 24.53 -8.01 -28.21
CA GLU A 76 24.40 -6.64 -27.68
C GLU A 76 23.01 -6.06 -27.93
N LEU A 77 22.48 -6.24 -29.15
CA LEU A 77 21.14 -5.77 -29.52
C LEU A 77 20.06 -6.42 -28.64
N LEU A 78 20.12 -7.73 -28.45
CA LEU A 78 19.16 -8.44 -27.62
C LEU A 78 19.27 -8.05 -26.16
N ASP A 79 20.48 -7.92 -25.62
CA ASP A 79 20.68 -7.54 -24.22
C ASP A 79 20.10 -6.14 -23.98
N CYS A 80 20.34 -5.19 -24.90
CA CYS A 80 19.74 -3.85 -24.83
C CYS A 80 18.21 -3.88 -24.96
N ALA A 81 17.65 -4.75 -25.81
CA ALA A 81 16.21 -4.91 -25.97
C ALA A 81 15.58 -5.57 -24.73
N ASP A 82 16.24 -6.57 -24.14
CA ASP A 82 15.85 -7.23 -22.90
C ASP A 82 15.79 -6.22 -21.76
N ASP A 83 16.85 -5.44 -21.55
CA ASP A 83 16.91 -4.40 -20.51
C ASP A 83 15.80 -3.36 -20.71
N TYR A 84 15.63 -2.87 -21.94
CA TYR A 84 14.56 -1.92 -22.26
C TYR A 84 13.17 -2.47 -21.95
N VAL A 85 12.88 -3.72 -22.37
CA VAL A 85 11.60 -4.36 -22.12
C VAL A 85 11.36 -4.55 -20.63
N ILE A 86 12.35 -5.05 -19.89
CA ILE A 86 12.26 -5.27 -18.44
C ILE A 86 11.97 -3.95 -17.72
N ASP A 87 12.75 -2.90 -18.02
CA ASP A 87 12.58 -1.58 -17.40
C ASP A 87 11.18 -1.00 -17.62
N ASN A 88 10.67 -1.07 -18.86
CA ASN A 88 9.37 -0.51 -19.19
C ASN A 88 8.21 -1.35 -18.64
N CYS A 89 8.33 -2.68 -18.63
CA CYS A 89 7.37 -3.56 -17.95
C CYS A 89 7.29 -3.25 -16.45
N ILE A 90 8.44 -3.08 -15.77
CA ILE A 90 8.48 -2.71 -14.35
C ILE A 90 7.82 -1.35 -14.11
N LYS A 91 8.17 -0.33 -14.91
CA LYS A 91 7.57 1.01 -14.82
C LYS A 91 6.05 0.96 -14.98
N LYS A 92 5.55 0.19 -15.94
CA LYS A 92 4.11 0.01 -16.17
C LYS A 92 3.44 -0.65 -14.97
N VAL A 93 3.98 -1.76 -14.47
CA VAL A 93 3.45 -2.43 -13.27
C VAL A 93 3.38 -1.47 -12.08
N ILE A 94 4.42 -0.67 -11.85
CA ILE A 94 4.43 0.35 -10.78
C ILE A 94 3.35 1.41 -11.01
N LYS A 95 3.20 1.89 -12.26
CA LYS A 95 2.20 2.90 -12.63
C LYS A 95 0.76 2.37 -12.43
N ASP A 96 0.50 1.15 -12.85
CA ASP A 96 -0.81 0.52 -12.71
C ASP A 96 -1.14 0.24 -11.23
N LYS A 97 -0.17 -0.21 -10.43
CA LYS A 97 -0.32 -0.30 -8.97
C LYS A 97 -0.70 1.03 -8.34
N LYS A 98 0.00 2.12 -8.70
CA LYS A 98 -0.31 3.47 -8.20
C LYS A 98 -1.73 3.90 -8.59
N ARG A 99 -2.15 3.62 -9.82
CA ARG A 99 -3.52 3.93 -10.29
C ARG A 99 -4.59 3.17 -9.52
N ILE A 100 -4.39 1.87 -9.29
CA ILE A 100 -5.32 1.05 -8.50
C ILE A 100 -5.40 1.60 -7.08
N ALA A 101 -4.27 1.89 -6.43
CA ALA A 101 -4.27 2.44 -5.08
C ALA A 101 -4.98 3.80 -4.98
N VAL A 102 -4.79 4.68 -5.97
CA VAL A 102 -5.53 5.96 -6.06
C VAL A 102 -7.04 5.71 -6.21
N ALA A 103 -7.45 4.77 -7.06
CA ALA A 103 -8.86 4.44 -7.22
C ALA A 103 -9.47 3.89 -5.91
N THR A 104 -8.77 2.99 -5.22
CA THR A 104 -9.22 2.44 -3.93
C THR A 104 -9.42 3.53 -2.88
N VAL A 105 -8.47 4.47 -2.74
CA VAL A 105 -8.64 5.56 -1.76
C VAL A 105 -9.79 6.49 -2.17
N GLN A 106 -9.97 6.76 -3.47
CA GLN A 106 -11.08 7.56 -3.99
C GLN A 106 -12.46 6.93 -3.73
N GLU A 107 -12.58 5.61 -3.89
CA GLU A 107 -13.80 4.87 -3.59
C GLU A 107 -14.15 4.91 -2.09
N SER A 108 -13.14 4.96 -1.22
CA SER A 108 -13.31 5.04 0.24
C SER A 108 -13.48 6.47 0.79
N ALA A 109 -13.36 7.49 -0.06
CA ALA A 109 -13.44 8.88 0.35
C ALA A 109 -14.89 9.28 0.58
N THR A 110 -15.18 9.79 1.77
CA THR A 110 -16.53 10.22 2.16
C THR A 110 -16.57 11.73 2.44
N PRO A 111 -17.75 12.35 2.38
CA PRO A 111 -17.96 13.72 2.83
C PRO A 111 -17.43 13.99 4.24
N GLU A 112 -17.66 13.07 5.18
CA GLU A 112 -17.26 13.23 6.58
C GLU A 112 -15.73 13.26 6.73
N LYS A 113 -15.00 12.44 5.95
CA LYS A 113 -13.53 12.50 5.89
C LYS A 113 -13.05 13.83 5.31
N CYS A 114 -13.72 14.33 4.27
CA CYS A 114 -13.40 15.63 3.68
C CYS A 114 -13.61 16.75 4.69
N ASP A 115 -14.75 16.74 5.39
CA ASP A 115 -15.13 17.72 6.41
C ASP A 115 -14.14 17.72 7.59
N ASP A 116 -13.73 16.54 8.09
CA ASP A 116 -12.70 16.45 9.12
C ASP A 116 -11.39 17.11 8.66
N ILE A 117 -10.95 16.86 7.42
CA ILE A 117 -9.73 17.47 6.88
C ILE A 117 -9.87 18.99 6.78
N VAL A 118 -10.94 19.49 6.13
CA VAL A 118 -11.13 20.94 5.92
C VAL A 118 -11.46 21.72 7.19
N SER A 119 -11.90 21.04 8.24
CA SER A 119 -12.06 21.62 9.58
C SER A 119 -10.72 22.02 10.21
N LYS A 120 -9.60 21.43 9.77
CA LYS A 120 -8.24 21.76 10.23
C LYS A 120 -7.63 22.98 9.53
N GLN A 121 -8.36 23.64 8.63
CA GLN A 121 -7.89 24.86 7.98
C GLN A 121 -8.05 26.07 8.90
N ASN A 122 -6.96 26.81 9.10
CA ASN A 122 -6.90 28.08 9.80
C ASN A 122 -7.53 29.21 8.96
N ASN A 123 -7.81 30.34 9.62
CA ASN A 123 -8.44 31.50 8.98
C ASN A 123 -7.57 32.13 7.86
N ASP A 124 -6.26 31.96 7.91
CA ASP A 124 -5.31 32.45 6.90
C ASP A 124 -5.19 31.53 5.67
N GLY A 125 -5.86 30.37 5.69
CA GLY A 125 -5.82 29.36 4.62
C GLY A 125 -4.82 28.23 4.85
N SER A 126 -3.95 28.33 5.86
CA SER A 126 -3.04 27.24 6.23
C SER A 126 -3.77 26.05 6.87
N PHE A 127 -3.16 24.86 6.86
CA PHE A 127 -3.71 23.69 7.54
C PHE A 127 -2.80 23.17 8.65
N GLU A 128 -3.42 22.60 9.68
CA GLU A 128 -2.76 21.65 10.58
C GLU A 128 -2.75 20.23 10.03
N VAL A 129 -1.92 19.35 10.61
CA VAL A 129 -1.87 17.93 10.21
C VAL A 129 -3.20 17.26 10.56
N SER A 130 -3.81 16.61 9.58
CA SER A 130 -5.02 15.81 9.78
C SER A 130 -4.66 14.38 10.13
N GLU A 131 -5.19 13.89 11.26
CA GLU A 131 -5.13 12.46 11.62
C GLU A 131 -5.77 11.56 10.57
N THR A 132 -6.84 12.02 9.93
CA THR A 132 -7.50 11.29 8.84
C THR A 132 -6.55 11.06 7.68
N ILE A 133 -5.81 12.08 7.24
CA ILE A 133 -4.79 11.92 6.19
C ILE A 133 -3.74 10.90 6.62
N CYS A 134 -3.20 11.05 7.83
CA CYS A 134 -2.17 10.17 8.38
C CYS A 134 -2.61 8.70 8.45
N LYS A 135 -3.85 8.43 8.87
CA LYS A 135 -4.46 7.09 8.86
C LYS A 135 -4.64 6.55 7.43
N GLU A 136 -4.97 7.41 6.49
CA GLU A 136 -5.20 7.02 5.10
C GLU A 136 -3.90 6.73 4.33
N ILE A 137 -2.79 7.32 4.74
CA ILE A 137 -1.46 7.05 4.17
C ILE A 137 -0.60 6.12 5.04
N ASP A 138 -1.11 5.64 6.18
CA ASP A 138 -0.39 4.79 7.15
C ASP A 138 0.93 5.42 7.64
N VAL A 139 0.88 6.70 8.03
CA VAL A 139 2.05 7.45 8.56
C VAL A 139 1.69 8.17 9.86
N PRO A 140 2.49 8.05 10.93
CA PRO A 140 2.26 8.78 12.18
C PRO A 140 2.24 10.30 11.99
N VAL A 141 1.29 10.97 12.65
CA VAL A 141 1.14 12.44 12.66
C VAL A 141 2.44 13.16 13.04
N THR A 142 3.19 12.62 14.00
CA THR A 142 4.47 13.17 14.49
C THR A 142 5.59 13.13 13.45
N ASN A 143 5.50 12.22 12.48
CA ASN A 143 6.57 11.96 11.51
C ASN A 143 6.28 12.53 10.12
N VAL A 144 5.00 12.68 9.75
CA VAL A 144 4.58 12.93 8.36
C VAL A 144 5.28 14.14 7.71
N VAL A 145 5.39 15.26 8.43
CA VAL A 145 6.04 16.48 7.91
C VAL A 145 7.55 16.26 7.74
N THR A 146 8.18 15.61 8.72
CA THR A 146 9.62 15.32 8.71
C THR A 146 9.99 14.36 7.57
N GLU A 147 9.11 13.42 7.26
CA GLU A 147 9.31 12.47 6.17
C GLU A 147 9.13 13.12 4.80
N VAL A 148 8.03 13.84 4.55
CA VAL A 148 7.77 14.45 3.24
C VAL A 148 8.82 15.50 2.87
N LYS A 149 9.39 16.21 3.86
CA LYS A 149 10.50 17.15 3.67
C LYS A 149 11.75 16.51 3.03
N LYS A 150 11.91 15.19 3.13
CA LYS A 150 13.04 14.46 2.53
C LYS A 150 12.94 14.38 1.00
N CYS A 151 11.76 14.65 0.42
CA CYS A 151 11.52 14.58 -1.02
C CYS A 151 12.24 15.68 -1.82
N THR A 152 12.65 16.76 -1.19
CA THR A 152 13.31 17.91 -1.83
C THR A 152 14.71 18.16 -1.27
N GLN A 153 15.59 18.75 -2.08
CA GLN A 153 16.89 19.32 -1.65
C GLN A 153 16.86 20.85 -1.54
N ASN A 154 15.72 21.48 -1.84
CA ASN A 154 15.56 22.92 -1.84
C ASN A 154 15.72 23.49 -0.42
N PRO A 155 16.71 24.38 -0.19
CA PRO A 155 17.01 24.88 1.16
C PRO A 155 15.86 25.70 1.76
N LYS A 156 15.07 26.39 0.91
CA LYS A 156 13.90 27.16 1.34
C LYS A 156 12.82 26.23 1.91
N LEU A 157 12.52 25.15 1.19
CA LEU A 157 11.53 24.14 1.60
C LEU A 157 12.02 23.25 2.76
N ARG A 158 13.34 23.14 2.97
CA ARG A 158 13.90 22.42 4.13
C ARG A 158 13.98 23.24 5.42
N SER A 159 13.82 24.55 5.33
CA SER A 159 13.89 25.42 6.50
C SER A 159 12.79 25.08 7.53
N PRO A 160 12.99 25.28 8.84
CA PRO A 160 11.93 25.07 9.83
C PRO A 160 10.68 25.90 9.55
N LYS A 161 10.85 27.11 8.99
CA LYS A 161 9.75 28.03 8.62
C LYS A 161 8.80 27.46 7.56
N SER A 162 9.22 26.46 6.79
CA SER A 162 8.39 25.83 5.77
C SER A 162 7.38 24.84 6.32
N GLU A 163 7.46 24.48 7.61
CA GLU A 163 6.58 23.45 8.19
C GLU A 163 5.08 23.69 7.92
N PRO A 164 4.52 24.89 8.14
CA PRO A 164 3.13 25.16 7.78
C PRO A 164 2.83 24.99 6.28
N TRP A 165 3.81 25.23 5.40
CA TRP A 165 3.64 25.02 3.96
C TRP A 165 3.48 23.54 3.63
N TRP A 166 4.28 22.67 4.27
CA TRP A 166 4.16 21.23 4.09
C TRP A 166 2.82 20.68 4.60
N LYS A 167 2.35 21.12 5.77
CA LYS A 167 1.04 20.72 6.29
C LYS A 167 -0.08 21.12 5.33
N THR A 168 -0.03 22.36 4.84
CA THR A 168 -0.98 22.91 3.87
C THR A 168 -0.96 22.18 2.53
N ALA A 169 0.23 21.93 1.99
CA ALA A 169 0.40 21.19 0.74
C ALA A 169 -0.04 19.73 0.88
N LEU A 170 0.26 19.05 1.99
CA LEU A 170 -0.21 17.68 2.27
C LEU A 170 -1.73 17.59 2.25
N ALA A 171 -2.43 18.49 2.95
CA ALA A 171 -3.90 18.51 2.96
C ALA A 171 -4.47 18.77 1.56
N THR A 172 -3.91 19.74 0.84
CA THR A 172 -4.34 20.13 -0.51
C THR A 172 -4.13 18.98 -1.50
N SER A 173 -2.94 18.39 -1.52
CA SER A 173 -2.59 17.24 -2.36
C SER A 173 -3.47 16.04 -2.06
N TYR A 174 -3.72 15.73 -0.78
CA TYR A 174 -4.55 14.59 -0.40
C TYR A 174 -5.98 14.76 -0.92
N LEU A 175 -6.61 15.92 -0.70
CA LEU A 175 -7.98 16.18 -1.18
C LEU A 175 -8.07 16.09 -2.71
N ASN A 176 -7.07 16.62 -3.43
CA ASN A 176 -7.00 16.53 -4.88
C ASN A 176 -6.89 15.08 -5.38
N ILE A 177 -6.09 14.25 -4.71
CA ILE A 177 -5.84 12.85 -5.10
C ILE A 177 -6.98 11.94 -4.66
N ALA A 178 -7.39 12.01 -3.40
CA ALA A 178 -8.31 11.06 -2.78
C ALA A 178 -9.78 11.49 -2.88
N ALA A 179 -10.10 12.78 -2.99
CA ALA A 179 -11.48 13.25 -2.96
C ALA A 179 -11.90 14.13 -4.17
N PRO A 180 -11.49 13.84 -5.42
CA PRO A 180 -11.84 14.68 -6.57
C PRO A 180 -13.35 14.71 -6.83
N HIS A 181 -14.08 13.64 -6.48
CA HIS A 181 -15.54 13.57 -6.63
C HIS A 181 -16.31 14.46 -5.64
N HIS A 182 -15.66 14.81 -4.52
CA HIS A 182 -16.21 15.68 -3.48
C HIS A 182 -15.70 17.12 -3.59
N LYS A 183 -15.12 17.51 -4.74
CA LYS A 183 -14.46 18.82 -4.93
C LYS A 183 -15.30 20.00 -4.48
N LYS A 184 -16.61 20.00 -4.75
CA LYS A 184 -17.53 21.07 -4.34
C LYS A 184 -17.55 21.33 -2.83
N GLN A 185 -17.19 20.35 -2.00
CA GLN A 185 -17.16 20.49 -0.54
C GLN A 185 -15.91 21.20 -0.04
N TRP A 186 -14.81 21.14 -0.80
CA TRP A 186 -13.50 21.64 -0.35
C TRP A 186 -12.86 22.66 -1.31
N GLU A 187 -13.49 23.01 -2.44
CA GLU A 187 -12.93 23.93 -3.44
C GLU A 187 -12.57 25.31 -2.86
N ASP A 188 -13.47 25.93 -2.09
CA ASP A 188 -13.21 27.21 -1.42
C ASP A 188 -12.02 27.13 -0.45
N LYS A 189 -11.86 25.97 0.20
CA LYS A 189 -10.77 25.70 1.16
C LYS A 189 -9.46 25.51 0.43
N HIS A 190 -9.48 24.77 -0.68
CA HIS A 190 -8.34 24.61 -1.58
C HIS A 190 -7.86 25.97 -2.10
N ASP A 191 -8.74 26.82 -2.58
CA ASP A 191 -8.36 28.13 -3.15
C ASP A 191 -7.70 29.04 -2.11
N LYS A 192 -8.20 29.04 -0.87
CA LYS A 192 -7.56 29.73 0.26
C LYS A 192 -6.18 29.17 0.58
N ALA A 193 -6.01 27.85 0.55
CA ALA A 193 -4.72 27.21 0.79
C ALA A 193 -3.71 27.50 -0.31
N ARG A 194 -4.13 27.46 -1.59
CA ARG A 194 -3.29 27.84 -2.73
C ARG A 194 -2.84 29.30 -2.60
N LYS A 195 -3.77 30.22 -2.28
CA LYS A 195 -3.44 31.62 -2.03
C LYS A 195 -2.43 31.79 -0.89
N TYR A 196 -2.67 31.14 0.25
CA TYR A 196 -1.75 31.13 1.39
C TYR A 196 -0.34 30.67 0.98
N LEU A 197 -0.22 29.56 0.25
CA LEU A 197 1.07 29.04 -0.20
C LEU A 197 1.79 30.03 -1.10
N SER A 198 1.10 30.61 -2.09
CA SER A 198 1.69 31.61 -2.99
C SER A 198 2.14 32.86 -2.25
N ASP A 199 1.32 33.38 -1.33
CA ASP A 199 1.63 34.58 -0.55
C ASP A 199 2.82 34.35 0.42
N GLN A 200 2.90 33.17 1.06
CA GLN A 200 3.95 32.86 2.03
C GLN A 200 5.28 32.43 1.40
N ILE A 201 5.22 31.71 0.28
CA ILE A 201 6.41 31.20 -0.39
C ILE A 201 6.99 32.28 -1.31
N GLY A 202 6.16 33.00 -2.07
CA GLY A 202 6.61 34.06 -2.98
C GLY A 202 7.59 33.58 -4.06
N ASP A 203 7.56 32.29 -4.39
CA ASP A 203 8.47 31.62 -5.33
C ASP A 203 7.71 30.45 -5.97
N ALA A 204 7.34 30.63 -7.24
CA ALA A 204 6.49 29.70 -7.96
C ALA A 204 7.16 28.33 -8.21
N ASP A 205 8.48 28.31 -8.39
CA ASP A 205 9.21 27.06 -8.61
C ASP A 205 9.28 26.25 -7.32
N ALA A 206 9.57 26.91 -6.19
CA ALA A 206 9.53 26.27 -4.87
C ALA A 206 8.13 25.80 -4.49
N GLU A 207 7.09 26.57 -4.81
CA GLU A 207 5.70 26.18 -4.57
C GLU A 207 5.30 24.96 -5.41
N LYS A 208 5.68 24.92 -6.69
CA LYS A 208 5.46 23.76 -7.55
C LYS A 208 6.18 22.52 -7.04
N GLU A 209 7.46 22.66 -6.68
CA GLU A 209 8.26 21.57 -6.11
C GLU A 209 7.64 21.02 -4.82
N LEU A 210 7.10 21.90 -3.96
CA LEU A 210 6.39 21.52 -2.74
C LEU A 210 5.18 20.63 -3.04
N LEU A 211 4.32 21.02 -3.99
CA LEU A 211 3.13 20.26 -4.38
C LEU A 211 3.49 18.94 -5.07
N ASP A 212 4.45 18.95 -6.01
CA ASP A 212 4.92 17.74 -6.68
C ASP A 212 5.48 16.72 -5.67
N CYS A 213 6.18 17.21 -4.63
CA CYS A 213 6.67 16.38 -3.54
C CYS A 213 5.53 15.78 -2.72
N THR A 214 4.53 16.57 -2.31
CA THR A 214 3.41 16.09 -1.50
C THR A 214 2.52 15.13 -2.28
N ASP A 215 2.23 15.41 -3.55
CA ASP A 215 1.46 14.53 -4.44
C ASP A 215 2.16 13.17 -4.57
N LYS A 216 3.46 13.18 -4.87
CA LYS A 216 4.26 11.94 -4.98
C LYS A 216 4.28 11.18 -3.67
N TYR A 217 4.51 11.86 -2.54
CA TYR A 217 4.57 11.23 -1.22
C TYR A 217 3.24 10.57 -0.83
N ILE A 218 2.11 11.23 -1.11
CA ILE A 218 0.78 10.66 -0.86
C ILE A 218 0.57 9.42 -1.72
N ILE A 219 0.79 9.52 -3.05
CA ILE A 219 0.63 8.38 -3.96
C ILE A 219 1.51 7.19 -3.55
N GLU A 220 2.75 7.44 -3.14
CA GLU A 220 3.65 6.38 -2.69
C GLU A 220 3.17 5.70 -1.42
N ASN A 221 2.68 6.45 -0.44
CA ASN A 221 2.25 5.88 0.83
C ASN A 221 0.87 5.21 0.76
N ILE A 222 -0.10 5.75 0.00
CA ILE A 222 -1.35 5.00 -0.28
C ILE A 222 -1.05 3.70 -1.02
N THR A 223 -0.09 3.69 -1.95
CA THR A 223 0.28 2.47 -2.68
C THR A 223 0.90 1.44 -1.73
N LYS A 224 1.78 1.86 -0.81
CA LYS A 224 2.35 0.97 0.20
C LYS A 224 1.27 0.40 1.13
N LYS A 225 0.34 1.24 1.58
CA LYS A 225 -0.79 0.81 2.43
C LYS A 225 -1.66 -0.22 1.72
N VAL A 226 -2.11 0.05 0.50
CA VAL A 226 -2.92 -0.89 -0.29
C VAL A 226 -2.15 -2.20 -0.56
N ASP A 227 -0.85 -2.14 -0.89
CA ASP A 227 -0.02 -3.35 -1.03
C ASP A 227 0.13 -4.13 0.30
N LYS A 228 0.16 -3.45 1.45
CA LYS A 228 0.18 -4.07 2.79
C LYS A 228 -1.16 -4.74 3.08
N ASP A 229 -2.27 -4.06 2.83
CA ASP A 229 -3.63 -4.57 3.08
C ASP A 229 -3.94 -5.78 2.20
N HIS A 230 -3.62 -5.75 0.91
CA HIS A 230 -3.77 -6.91 0.02
C HIS A 230 -2.95 -8.13 0.49
N LYS A 231 -1.75 -7.92 1.06
CA LYS A 231 -0.95 -9.02 1.63
C LYS A 231 -1.62 -9.60 2.87
N LYS A 232 -2.17 -8.75 3.73
CA LYS A 232 -2.94 -9.16 4.91
C LYS A 232 -4.14 -10.00 4.50
N GLU A 233 -4.95 -9.52 3.55
CA GLU A 233 -6.12 -10.25 3.03
C GLU A 233 -5.74 -11.61 2.43
N ALA A 234 -4.68 -11.65 1.61
CA ALA A 234 -4.21 -12.91 1.02
C ALA A 234 -3.70 -13.91 2.07
N ALA A 235 -3.05 -13.43 3.13
CA ALA A 235 -2.61 -14.29 4.23
C ALA A 235 -3.79 -14.81 5.07
N ILE A 236 -4.76 -13.95 5.35
CA ILE A 236 -6.01 -14.32 6.02
C ILE A 236 -6.73 -15.41 5.24
N ALA A 237 -6.87 -15.28 3.91
CA ALA A 237 -7.50 -16.28 3.08
C ALA A 237 -6.82 -17.66 3.18
N VAL A 238 -5.48 -17.70 3.15
CA VAL A 238 -4.71 -18.94 3.32
C VAL A 238 -4.98 -19.58 4.69
N VAL A 239 -5.01 -18.78 5.75
CA VAL A 239 -5.27 -19.26 7.11
C VAL A 239 -6.70 -19.80 7.23
N GLN A 240 -7.68 -19.10 6.69
CA GLN A 240 -9.08 -19.55 6.68
C GLN A 240 -9.28 -20.84 5.88
N GLU A 241 -8.57 -21.03 4.76
CA GLU A 241 -8.60 -22.28 3.99
C GLU A 241 -8.05 -23.46 4.79
N SER A 242 -6.99 -23.23 5.56
CA SER A 242 -6.34 -24.24 6.41
C SER A 242 -6.99 -24.46 7.78
N ALA A 243 -7.96 -23.63 8.15
CA ALA A 243 -8.57 -23.67 9.47
C ALA A 243 -9.32 -24.99 9.73
N SER A 244 -9.08 -25.60 10.89
CA SER A 244 -9.82 -26.76 11.40
C SER A 244 -10.98 -26.32 12.31
N PRO A 245 -12.11 -27.04 12.33
CA PRO A 245 -13.21 -26.69 13.21
C PRO A 245 -12.90 -26.83 14.71
N ASP A 246 -11.89 -27.59 15.09
CA ASP A 246 -11.63 -27.90 16.51
C ASP A 246 -11.22 -26.66 17.32
N LYS A 247 -10.46 -25.76 16.69
CA LYS A 247 -9.86 -24.60 17.38
C LYS A 247 -10.87 -23.54 17.78
N HIS A 248 -11.79 -23.17 16.89
CA HIS A 248 -12.81 -22.17 17.22
C HIS A 248 -13.79 -22.72 18.27
N LYS A 249 -14.11 -24.02 18.20
CA LYS A 249 -14.92 -24.72 19.22
C LYS A 249 -14.27 -24.67 20.59
N GLU A 250 -12.96 -24.87 20.67
CA GLU A 250 -12.21 -24.74 21.91
C GLU A 250 -12.29 -23.31 22.48
N ILE A 251 -12.12 -22.28 21.66
CA ILE A 251 -12.25 -20.88 22.07
C ILE A 251 -13.64 -20.59 22.65
N VAL A 252 -14.70 -20.92 21.92
CA VAL A 252 -16.07 -20.63 22.37
C VAL A 252 -16.47 -21.48 23.58
N SER A 253 -15.91 -22.68 23.75
CA SER A 253 -16.16 -23.53 24.92
C SER A 253 -15.64 -22.92 26.23
N LYS A 254 -14.68 -21.99 26.15
CA LYS A 254 -14.06 -21.29 27.28
C LYS A 254 -14.74 -19.95 27.58
N GLN A 255 -15.81 -19.60 26.85
CA GLN A 255 -16.58 -18.41 27.13
C GLN A 255 -17.33 -18.53 28.45
N LYS A 256 -17.20 -17.53 29.32
CA LYS A 256 -17.89 -17.47 30.60
C LYS A 256 -19.35 -17.01 30.44
N ASP A 257 -20.12 -17.17 31.52
CA ASP A 257 -21.53 -16.75 31.54
C ASP A 257 -21.71 -15.25 31.28
N ASP A 258 -20.75 -14.42 31.69
CA ASP A 258 -20.74 -12.97 31.45
C ASP A 258 -20.39 -12.59 30.00
N GLY A 259 -19.95 -13.55 29.18
CA GLY A 259 -19.55 -13.36 27.78
C GLY A 259 -18.04 -13.19 27.57
N SER A 260 -17.25 -13.02 28.62
CA SER A 260 -15.79 -12.90 28.51
C SER A 260 -15.13 -14.21 28.05
N ILE A 261 -14.00 -14.09 27.35
CA ILE A 261 -13.24 -15.24 26.84
C ILE A 261 -11.76 -15.06 27.24
N GLU A 262 -11.20 -16.06 27.90
CA GLU A 262 -9.78 -16.07 28.24
C GLU A 262 -8.91 -16.47 27.04
N ILE A 263 -7.70 -15.90 26.93
CA ILE A 263 -6.73 -16.36 25.93
C ILE A 263 -6.27 -17.75 26.34
N ASP A 264 -6.40 -18.67 25.40
CA ASP A 264 -5.96 -20.05 25.53
C ASP A 264 -4.59 -20.30 24.89
N ASP A 265 -3.90 -21.34 25.36
CA ASP A 265 -2.64 -21.81 24.81
C ASP A 265 -2.70 -22.13 23.30
N SER A 266 -3.85 -22.56 22.78
CA SER A 266 -4.03 -22.79 21.34
C SER A 266 -3.89 -21.49 20.53
N VAL A 267 -4.47 -20.39 20.99
CA VAL A 267 -4.36 -19.06 20.37
C VAL A 267 -2.93 -18.56 20.46
N CYS A 268 -2.29 -18.70 21.62
CA CYS A 268 -0.87 -18.35 21.81
C CYS A 268 0.05 -19.11 20.83
N LYS A 269 -0.19 -20.41 20.64
CA LYS A 269 0.57 -21.25 19.69
C LYS A 269 0.40 -20.77 18.25
N GLU A 270 -0.81 -20.42 17.83
CA GLU A 270 -1.07 -19.92 16.48
C GLU A 270 -0.41 -18.56 16.21
N LEU A 271 -0.49 -17.66 17.20
CA LEU A 271 0.14 -16.34 17.13
C LEU A 271 1.65 -16.38 17.39
N HIS A 272 2.20 -17.56 17.70
CA HIS A 272 3.62 -17.79 18.03
C HIS A 272 4.15 -16.83 19.10
N ALA A 273 3.34 -16.55 20.11
CA ALA A 273 3.66 -15.63 21.18
C ALA A 273 2.99 -16.08 22.49
N PRO A 274 3.65 -15.93 23.66
CA PRO A 274 3.02 -16.16 24.95
C PRO A 274 1.95 -15.11 25.25
N LYS A 275 1.03 -15.45 26.15
CA LYS A 275 -0.12 -14.62 26.52
C LYS A 275 0.29 -13.22 26.97
N GLU A 276 1.33 -13.13 27.78
CA GLU A 276 1.84 -11.87 28.34
C GLU A 276 2.37 -10.96 27.22
N GLU A 277 3.18 -11.49 26.29
CA GLU A 277 3.71 -10.72 25.15
C GLU A 277 2.60 -10.18 24.26
N ILE A 278 1.57 -11.00 23.99
CA ILE A 278 0.41 -10.58 23.18
C ILE A 278 -0.29 -9.39 23.85
N ILE A 279 -0.59 -9.51 25.14
CA ILE A 279 -1.30 -8.48 25.91
C ILE A 279 -0.47 -7.20 25.99
N ASP A 280 0.82 -7.31 26.28
CA ASP A 280 1.71 -6.15 26.44
C ASP A 280 1.87 -5.40 25.11
N THR A 281 2.05 -6.11 23.99
CA THR A 281 2.14 -5.49 22.66
C THR A 281 0.87 -4.71 22.31
N ILE A 282 -0.31 -5.29 22.57
CA ILE A 282 -1.59 -4.61 22.32
C ILE A 282 -1.74 -3.38 23.22
N LYS A 283 -1.36 -3.46 24.51
CA LYS A 283 -1.39 -2.32 25.43
C LYS A 283 -0.44 -1.19 25.04
N GLU A 284 0.71 -1.52 24.46
CA GLU A 284 1.65 -0.51 23.94
C GLU A 284 1.03 0.30 22.80
N ASN A 285 0.28 -0.36 21.92
CA ASN A 285 -0.35 0.25 20.75
C ASN A 285 -1.65 1.00 21.05
N ILE A 286 -2.36 0.66 22.12
CA ILE A 286 -3.53 1.40 22.57
C ILE A 286 -3.12 2.79 23.06
N THR A 287 -3.84 3.83 22.67
CA THR A 287 -3.66 5.21 23.13
C THR A 287 -4.53 5.53 24.34
N ASN A 288 -5.73 4.94 24.47
CA ASN A 288 -6.58 5.18 25.62
C ASN A 288 -5.98 4.58 26.92
N PRO A 289 -5.61 5.41 27.90
CA PRO A 289 -4.93 4.94 29.11
C PRO A 289 -5.82 4.05 30.00
N LYS A 290 -7.15 4.19 29.91
CA LYS A 290 -8.11 3.38 30.66
C LYS A 290 -7.94 1.89 30.34
N LEU A 291 -7.81 1.55 29.07
CA LEU A 291 -7.67 0.16 28.59
C LEU A 291 -6.34 -0.50 29.01
N LYS A 292 -5.35 0.28 29.47
CA LYS A 292 -4.07 -0.25 29.95
C LYS A 292 -4.14 -0.73 31.40
N LEU A 293 -5.21 -0.38 32.12
CA LEU A 293 -5.39 -0.75 33.53
C LEU A 293 -5.60 -2.27 33.68
N PRO A 294 -5.15 -2.87 34.80
CA PRO A 294 -5.27 -4.32 35.04
C PRO A 294 -6.72 -4.84 34.97
N GLU A 295 -7.70 -4.01 35.32
CA GLU A 295 -9.12 -4.35 35.29
C GLU A 295 -9.65 -4.70 33.88
N PHE A 296 -9.00 -4.21 32.82
CA PHE A 296 -9.34 -4.51 31.43
C PHE A 296 -8.61 -5.74 30.87
N SER A 297 -7.89 -6.51 31.68
CA SER A 297 -7.17 -7.70 31.21
C SER A 297 -8.10 -8.74 30.57
N SER A 298 -9.32 -8.90 31.10
CA SER A 298 -10.34 -9.78 30.52
C SER A 298 -10.92 -9.22 29.21
N SER A 299 -11.06 -7.90 29.10
CA SER A 299 -11.48 -7.23 27.87
C SER A 299 -10.44 -7.39 26.77
N LEU A 300 -9.15 -7.22 27.08
CA LEU A 300 -8.04 -7.47 26.17
C LEU A 300 -8.05 -8.92 25.67
N ALA A 301 -8.13 -9.89 26.58
CA ALA A 301 -8.22 -11.30 26.24
C ALA A 301 -9.43 -11.63 25.34
N THR A 302 -10.58 -11.02 25.64
CA THR A 302 -11.80 -11.21 24.85
C THR A 302 -11.65 -10.61 23.45
N ALA A 303 -11.07 -9.41 23.31
CA ALA A 303 -10.84 -8.77 22.02
C ALA A 303 -9.90 -9.59 21.12
N ILE A 304 -8.83 -10.18 21.68
CA ILE A 304 -7.90 -11.05 20.95
C ILE A 304 -8.62 -12.30 20.42
N ASN A 305 -9.46 -12.95 21.24
CA ASN A 305 -10.23 -14.11 20.82
C ASN A 305 -11.25 -13.76 19.72
N LEU A 306 -11.97 -12.63 19.87
CA LEU A 306 -12.88 -12.14 18.83
C LEU A 306 -12.13 -11.89 17.52
N SER A 307 -10.95 -11.28 17.60
CA SER A 307 -10.10 -11.04 16.45
C SER A 307 -9.67 -12.34 15.76
N TYR A 308 -9.23 -13.34 16.54
CA TYR A 308 -8.88 -14.64 16.00
C TYR A 308 -10.07 -15.32 15.33
N LEU A 309 -11.25 -15.33 15.97
CA LEU A 309 -12.47 -15.92 15.38
C LEU A 309 -12.82 -15.24 14.05
N LYS A 310 -12.84 -13.90 14.03
CA LYS A 310 -13.15 -13.08 12.86
C LYS A 310 -12.17 -13.31 11.71
N ASN A 311 -10.86 -13.34 11.99
CA ASN A 311 -9.86 -13.35 10.93
C ASN A 311 -9.40 -14.77 10.55
N ALA A 312 -9.21 -15.67 11.52
CA ALA A 312 -8.69 -17.01 11.25
C ALA A 312 -9.77 -18.08 11.07
N ALA A 313 -11.00 -17.86 11.57
CA ALA A 313 -12.06 -18.88 11.60
C ALA A 313 -13.38 -18.45 10.94
N ASP A 314 -13.37 -17.43 10.06
CA ASP A 314 -14.58 -16.91 9.40
C ASP A 314 -15.36 -17.98 8.62
N LYS A 315 -14.66 -18.97 8.06
CA LYS A 315 -15.27 -20.15 7.41
C LYS A 315 -16.28 -20.89 8.29
N TYR A 316 -16.14 -20.79 9.62
CA TYR A 316 -17.00 -21.44 10.61
C TYR A 316 -17.89 -20.44 11.34
N LYS A 317 -18.13 -19.24 10.79
CA LYS A 317 -18.89 -18.17 11.45
C LYS A 317 -20.24 -18.62 11.99
N GLY A 318 -20.94 -19.51 11.28
CA GLY A 318 -22.21 -20.07 11.75
C GLY A 318 -22.11 -20.78 13.12
N ASP A 319 -20.96 -21.35 13.45
CA ASP A 319 -20.75 -22.14 14.68
C ASP A 319 -20.41 -21.26 15.90
N TRP A 320 -19.92 -20.04 15.69
CA TRP A 320 -19.43 -19.18 16.78
C TRP A 320 -20.08 -17.78 16.84
N VAL A 321 -20.94 -17.39 15.89
CA VAL A 321 -21.48 -16.03 15.80
C VAL A 321 -22.24 -15.59 17.06
N ASP A 322 -22.99 -16.49 17.70
CA ASP A 322 -23.73 -16.17 18.93
C ASP A 322 -22.78 -15.92 20.10
N ASN A 323 -21.73 -16.73 20.23
CA ASN A 323 -20.67 -16.51 21.22
C ASN A 323 -19.93 -15.20 20.96
N TYR A 324 -19.64 -14.89 19.69
CA TYR A 324 -19.01 -13.64 19.29
C TYR A 324 -19.85 -12.44 19.71
N ASN A 325 -21.15 -12.45 19.40
CA ASN A 325 -22.06 -11.38 19.79
C ASN A 325 -22.15 -11.22 21.32
N LYS A 326 -22.21 -12.32 22.07
CA LYS A 326 -22.20 -12.29 23.54
C LYS A 326 -20.90 -11.68 24.10
N ALA A 327 -19.76 -11.98 23.50
CA ALA A 327 -18.47 -11.39 23.87
C ALA A 327 -18.35 -9.91 23.47
N ARG A 328 -18.96 -9.49 22.34
CA ARG A 328 -19.10 -8.07 21.98
C ARG A 328 -19.92 -7.31 23.02
N ASP A 329 -21.07 -7.85 23.42
CA ASP A 329 -21.91 -7.26 24.47
C ASP A 329 -21.18 -7.13 25.81
N TYR A 330 -20.34 -8.13 26.16
CA TYR A 330 -19.46 -8.04 27.32
C TYR A 330 -18.51 -6.85 27.21
N LEU A 331 -17.80 -6.69 26.08
CA LEU A 331 -16.87 -5.58 25.88
C LEU A 331 -17.58 -4.22 26.00
N SER A 332 -18.74 -4.06 25.37
CA SER A 332 -19.50 -2.81 25.45
C SER A 332 -19.93 -2.48 26.88
N LYS A 333 -20.34 -3.49 27.66
CA LYS A 333 -20.70 -3.29 29.07
C LYS A 333 -19.51 -2.94 29.96
N GLN A 334 -18.36 -3.59 29.77
CA GLN A 334 -17.19 -3.37 30.62
C GLN A 334 -16.47 -2.06 30.28
N ILE A 335 -16.35 -1.73 29.00
CA ILE A 335 -15.63 -0.54 28.54
C ILE A 335 -16.51 0.70 28.69
N GLY A 336 -17.79 0.61 28.30
CA GLY A 336 -18.76 1.70 28.41
C GLY A 336 -18.41 2.94 27.58
N ASP A 337 -17.48 2.81 26.66
CA ASP A 337 -16.96 3.86 25.78
C ASP A 337 -16.74 3.25 24.40
N ALA A 338 -17.53 3.71 23.42
CA ALA A 338 -17.55 3.11 22.09
C ALA A 338 -16.26 3.35 21.30
N ASP A 339 -15.61 4.49 21.50
CA ASP A 339 -14.35 4.83 20.82
C ASP A 339 -13.19 4.01 21.38
N ALA A 340 -13.13 3.84 22.71
CA ALA A 340 -12.17 2.97 23.37
C ALA A 340 -12.39 1.50 23.01
N GLU A 341 -13.63 1.04 22.96
CA GLU A 341 -13.94 -0.33 22.54
C GLU A 341 -13.51 -0.59 21.10
N LYS A 342 -13.76 0.36 20.20
CA LYS A 342 -13.31 0.28 18.82
C LYS A 342 -11.79 0.24 18.72
N GLU A 343 -11.08 1.12 19.42
CA GLU A 343 -9.62 1.13 19.47
C GLU A 343 -9.06 -0.22 19.94
N LEU A 344 -9.63 -0.79 21.01
CA LEU A 344 -9.21 -2.10 21.53
C LEU A 344 -9.33 -3.20 20.47
N LEU A 345 -10.47 -3.24 19.76
CA LEU A 345 -10.70 -4.22 18.70
C LEU A 345 -9.76 -4.00 17.52
N ASP A 346 -9.56 -2.75 17.11
CA ASP A 346 -8.67 -2.40 16.00
C ASP A 346 -7.22 -2.83 16.31
N CYS A 347 -6.73 -2.58 17.53
CA CYS A 347 -5.40 -3.04 17.96
C CYS A 347 -5.28 -4.57 18.04
N ALA A 348 -6.32 -5.26 18.51
CA ALA A 348 -6.34 -6.73 18.56
C ALA A 348 -6.37 -7.34 17.16
N ASP A 349 -7.19 -6.78 16.26
CA ASP A 349 -7.26 -7.15 14.84
C ASP A 349 -5.93 -6.93 14.14
N GLU A 350 -5.30 -5.78 14.30
CA GLU A 350 -4.00 -5.51 13.73
C GLU A 350 -2.95 -6.54 14.19
N TYR A 351 -2.88 -6.81 15.50
CA TYR A 351 -1.92 -7.77 16.05
C TYR A 351 -2.13 -9.18 15.50
N VAL A 352 -3.36 -9.68 15.53
CA VAL A 352 -3.69 -11.04 15.06
C VAL A 352 -3.41 -11.17 13.57
N VAL A 353 -3.81 -10.18 12.76
CA VAL A 353 -3.59 -10.19 11.33
C VAL A 353 -2.10 -10.12 10.99
N ASP A 354 -1.32 -9.29 11.69
CA ASP A 354 0.12 -9.18 11.47
C ASP A 354 0.86 -10.49 11.79
N LYS A 355 0.59 -11.09 12.96
CA LYS A 355 1.20 -12.39 13.33
C LYS A 355 0.78 -13.51 12.38
N THR A 356 -0.47 -13.51 11.94
CA THR A 356 -0.99 -14.47 10.96
C THR A 356 -0.29 -14.29 9.60
N THR A 357 -0.11 -13.04 9.17
CA THR A 357 0.59 -12.70 7.93
C THR A 357 2.05 -13.14 7.96
N ASP A 358 2.75 -12.86 9.06
CA ASP A 358 4.14 -13.26 9.28
C ASP A 358 4.32 -14.77 9.23
N LYS A 359 3.37 -15.53 9.82
CA LYS A 359 3.38 -17.00 9.77
C LYS A 359 3.31 -17.51 8.33
N VAL A 360 2.32 -17.05 7.55
CA VAL A 360 2.14 -17.46 6.14
C VAL A 360 3.36 -17.10 5.29
N ILE A 361 3.97 -15.93 5.51
CA ILE A 361 5.18 -15.51 4.79
C ILE A 361 6.38 -16.42 5.15
N LYS A 362 6.53 -16.80 6.42
CA LYS A 362 7.62 -17.69 6.86
C LYS A 362 7.47 -19.11 6.32
N GLU A 363 6.25 -19.63 6.25
CA GLU A 363 5.96 -20.96 5.69
C GLU A 363 6.27 -20.99 4.18
N LYS A 364 5.80 -19.99 3.41
CA LYS A 364 6.11 -19.87 1.96
C LYS A 364 7.60 -19.73 1.60
N LYS A 365 8.45 -19.37 2.56
CA LYS A 365 9.92 -19.27 2.34
C LYS A 365 10.65 -20.60 2.57
N ARG A 366 9.98 -21.58 3.20
CA ARG A 366 10.56 -22.89 3.53
C ARG A 366 10.24 -23.94 2.47
N ASP A 367 9.18 -23.72 1.70
CA ASP A 367 8.81 -24.47 0.48
C ASP A 367 9.56 -23.92 -0.75
#